data_AF-A0A612B8D2-F1
#
_entry.id   AF-A0A612B8D2-F1
#
_cell.length_a   1.000
_cell.length_b   1.000
_cell.length_c   1.000
_cell.angle_alpha   90.00
_cell.angle_beta   90.00
_cell.angle_gamma   90.00
#
_symmetry.space_group_name_H-M   'P 1'
#
loop_
_entity.id
_entity.type
_entity.pdbx_description
1 polymer ?
#
loop_
_entity_poly.entity_id
_entity_poly.type
_entity_poly.pdbx_seq_one_letter_code
_entity_poly.pdbx_strand_id
1 'polypeptide(L)'
;MTVITYGKSTFAGNAKTRRHERRRKLAMERDTICNIIDSIFGCDAPDASQEVKTQRVDRVTKAVSRAGNKVKQQEIERKKNRIYYHDANPLGNKIHAVQRIKLNSKPLI
;
A
#
# COMPACT_ATOMS: atom_id res chain seq x y z
N MET A 1 -13.24 -20.22 20.40
CA MET A 1 -13.68 -19.22 21.40
C MET A 1 -12.88 -19.41 22.68
N THR A 2 -11.95 -18.51 22.95
CA THR A 2 -11.09 -18.54 24.16
C THR A 2 -11.74 -17.68 25.24
N VAL A 3 -12.13 -18.29 26.36
CA VAL A 3 -12.77 -17.57 27.47
C VAL A 3 -11.69 -17.05 28.41
N ILE A 4 -11.51 -15.73 28.48
CA ILE A 4 -10.55 -15.09 29.38
C ILE A 4 -11.18 -14.95 30.77
N THR A 5 -10.68 -15.74 31.74
CA THR A 5 -11.18 -15.74 33.11
C THR A 5 -10.35 -14.80 33.99
N TYR A 6 -10.97 -13.72 34.48
CA TYR A 6 -10.30 -12.77 35.38
C TYR A 6 -10.46 -13.18 36.86
N GLY A 7 -9.35 -13.46 37.54
CA GLY A 7 -9.32 -13.84 38.96
C GLY A 7 -9.96 -12.81 39.90
N LYS A 8 -10.49 -13.26 41.05
CA LYS A 8 -11.03 -12.40 42.12
C LYS A 8 -9.88 -11.80 42.92
N SER A 9 -9.92 -10.49 43.20
CA SER A 9 -8.96 -9.85 44.11
C SER A 9 -9.35 -10.16 45.56
N THR A 10 -8.42 -10.67 46.35
CA THR A 10 -8.66 -11.13 47.73
C THR A 10 -8.49 -10.04 48.80
N PHE A 11 -8.21 -8.78 48.42
CA PHE A 11 -7.97 -7.69 49.38
C PHE A 11 -8.77 -6.41 49.05
N ALA A 12 -9.97 -6.32 49.61
CA ALA A 12 -10.90 -5.21 49.43
C ALA A 12 -10.54 -4.03 50.36
N GLY A 13 -9.52 -3.24 50.01
CA GLY A 13 -9.19 -2.04 50.81
C GLY A 13 -8.18 -1.06 50.21
N ASN A 14 -7.25 -1.52 49.37
CA ASN A 14 -6.20 -0.65 48.84
C ASN A 14 -6.60 0.07 47.52
N ALA A 15 -5.99 1.22 47.25
CA ALA A 15 -6.29 2.01 46.04
C ALA A 15 -6.00 1.24 44.73
N LYS A 16 -5.04 0.31 44.76
CA LYS A 16 -4.65 -0.52 43.60
C LYS A 16 -5.74 -1.53 43.25
N THR A 17 -6.44 -2.12 44.22
CA THR A 17 -7.53 -3.08 44.00
C THR A 17 -8.77 -2.37 43.46
N ARG A 18 -9.15 -1.21 44.01
CA ARG A 18 -10.21 -0.36 43.41
C ARG A 18 -9.90 0.08 41.99
N ARG A 19 -8.63 0.37 41.66
CA ARG A 19 -8.21 0.69 40.28
C ARG A 19 -8.26 -0.54 39.36
N HIS A 20 -7.95 -1.73 39.86
CA HIS A 20 -8.02 -2.96 39.09
C HIS A 20 -9.47 -3.36 38.79
N GLU A 21 -10.38 -3.27 39.76
CA GLU A 21 -11.81 -3.54 39.58
C GLU A 21 -12.45 -2.62 38.54
N ARG A 22 -12.17 -1.30 38.61
CA ARG A 22 -12.63 -0.33 37.61
C ARG A 22 -12.13 -0.67 36.20
N ARG A 23 -10.88 -1.09 36.06
CA ARG A 23 -10.31 -1.50 34.76
C ARG A 23 -10.89 -2.83 34.28
N ARG A 24 -11.16 -3.78 35.18
CA ARG A 24 -11.75 -5.08 34.86
C ARG A 24 -13.15 -4.94 34.26
N LYS A 25 -14.01 -4.11 34.84
CA LYS A 25 -15.37 -3.89 34.31
C LYS A 25 -15.33 -3.41 32.85
N LEU A 26 -14.50 -2.40 32.58
CA LEU A 26 -14.31 -1.86 31.23
C LEU A 26 -13.65 -2.84 30.25
N ALA A 27 -12.78 -3.74 30.73
CA ALA A 27 -12.16 -4.77 29.90
C ALA A 27 -13.18 -5.85 29.51
N MET A 28 -13.98 -6.32 30.48
CA MET A 28 -15.07 -7.27 30.23
C MET A 28 -16.12 -6.72 29.26
N GLU A 29 -16.49 -5.44 29.39
CA GLU A 29 -17.40 -4.77 28.45
C GLU A 29 -16.80 -4.69 27.03
N ARG A 30 -15.50 -4.40 26.91
CA ARG A 30 -14.82 -4.43 25.61
C ARG A 30 -14.78 -5.81 24.99
N ASP A 31 -14.41 -6.83 25.76
CA ASP A 31 -14.28 -8.20 25.27
C ASP A 31 -15.65 -8.76 24.83
N THR A 32 -16.72 -8.46 25.58
CA THR A 32 -18.08 -8.87 25.19
C THR A 32 -18.52 -8.22 23.88
N ILE A 33 -18.24 -6.92 23.69
CA ILE A 33 -18.53 -6.22 22.43
C ILE A 33 -17.72 -6.82 21.27
N CYS A 34 -16.42 -7.05 21.45
CA CYS A 34 -15.59 -7.67 20.41
C CYS A 34 -16.11 -9.05 20.03
N ASN A 35 -16.44 -9.90 21.01
CA ASN A 35 -16.99 -11.24 20.73
C ASN A 35 -18.30 -11.19 19.94
N ILE A 36 -19.17 -10.21 20.22
CA ILE A 36 -20.42 -10.02 19.47
C ILE A 36 -20.10 -9.60 18.02
N ILE A 37 -19.17 -8.66 17.84
CA ILE A 37 -18.75 -8.19 16.51
C ILE A 37 -18.15 -9.35 15.71
N ASP A 38 -17.25 -10.13 16.29
CA ASP A 38 -16.60 -11.26 15.64
C ASP A 38 -17.63 -12.34 15.26
N SER A 39 -18.62 -12.59 16.14
CA SER A 39 -19.71 -13.54 15.88
C SER A 39 -20.67 -13.09 14.78
N ILE A 40 -20.92 -11.79 14.62
CA ILE A 40 -21.88 -11.25 13.64
C ILE A 40 -21.21 -11.03 12.28
N PHE A 41 -20.03 -10.42 12.29
CA PHE A 41 -19.36 -9.97 11.07
C PHE A 41 -18.35 -10.99 10.54
N GLY A 42 -17.99 -12.01 11.33
CA GLY A 42 -17.12 -13.10 10.88
C GLY A 42 -15.82 -12.59 10.26
N CYS A 43 -15.27 -11.49 10.79
CA CYS A 43 -13.99 -10.97 10.34
C CYS A 43 -12.87 -11.82 10.96
N ASP A 44 -12.78 -13.09 10.54
CA ASP A 44 -11.51 -13.78 10.61
C ASP A 44 -10.52 -12.93 9.82
N ALA A 45 -9.55 -12.32 10.50
CA ALA A 45 -8.40 -11.75 9.83
C ALA A 45 -7.90 -12.85 8.89
N PRO A 46 -7.76 -12.60 7.57
CA PRO A 46 -7.31 -13.63 6.66
C PRO A 46 -6.02 -14.16 7.22
N ASP A 47 -5.98 -15.46 7.52
CA ASP A 47 -4.79 -16.08 8.06
C ASP A 47 -3.65 -15.73 7.09
N ALA A 48 -2.62 -15.06 7.59
CA ALA A 48 -1.48 -14.67 6.75
C ALA A 48 -0.79 -15.89 6.11
N SER A 49 -1.19 -17.09 6.54
CA SER A 49 -0.83 -18.39 5.97
C SER A 49 -1.58 -18.77 4.68
N GLN A 50 -2.52 -17.96 4.17
CA GLN A 50 -3.20 -18.24 2.91
C GLN A 50 -2.20 -18.08 1.76
N GLU A 51 -1.43 -19.14 1.53
CA GLU A 51 -0.49 -19.26 0.43
C GLU A 51 -1.28 -19.18 -0.87
N VAL A 52 -1.34 -17.99 -1.45
CA VAL A 52 -1.68 -17.81 -2.85
C VAL A 52 -0.77 -18.77 -3.60
N LYS A 53 -1.34 -19.74 -4.34
CA LYS A 53 -0.61 -20.70 -5.19
C LYS A 53 0.14 -19.91 -6.26
N THR A 54 1.29 -19.36 -5.89
CA THR A 54 2.18 -18.68 -6.81
C THR A 54 2.93 -19.76 -7.58
N GLN A 55 2.87 -19.71 -8.90
CA GLN A 55 3.74 -20.55 -9.70
C GLN A 55 5.18 -20.21 -9.33
N ARG A 56 5.95 -21.22 -8.90
CA ARG A 56 7.34 -21.03 -8.48
C ARG A 56 8.17 -20.61 -9.68
N VAL A 57 8.40 -19.31 -9.83
CA VAL A 57 9.32 -18.75 -10.81
C VAL A 57 10.75 -18.90 -10.27
N ASP A 58 11.62 -19.56 -11.03
CA ASP A 58 13.02 -19.73 -10.63
C ASP A 58 13.72 -18.37 -10.48
N ARG A 59 14.63 -18.26 -9.49
CA ARG A 59 15.30 -16.99 -9.14
C ARG A 59 16.05 -16.40 -10.33
N VAL A 60 16.66 -17.24 -11.16
CA VAL A 60 17.37 -16.81 -12.37
C VAL A 60 16.39 -16.21 -13.38
N THR A 61 15.28 -16.89 -13.67
CA THR A 61 14.25 -16.38 -14.59
C THR A 61 13.63 -15.05 -14.12
N LYS A 62 13.42 -14.89 -12.81
CA LYS A 62 12.96 -13.63 -12.20
C LYS A 62 14.00 -12.51 -12.32
N ALA A 63 15.29 -12.81 -12.18
CA ALA A 63 16.36 -11.83 -12.32
C ALA A 63 16.54 -11.38 -13.77
N VAL A 64 16.54 -12.33 -14.72
CA VAL A 64 16.70 -12.07 -16.15
C VAL A 64 15.52 -11.27 -16.71
N SER A 65 14.28 -11.61 -16.33
CA SER A 65 13.09 -10.84 -16.75
C SER A 65 13.11 -9.39 -16.24
N ARG A 66 13.50 -9.16 -14.97
CA ARG A 66 13.61 -7.80 -14.40
C ARG A 66 14.75 -7.00 -15.02
N ALA A 67 15.90 -7.62 -15.28
CA ALA A 67 17.04 -6.95 -15.90
C ALA A 67 16.79 -6.65 -17.39
N GLY A 68 16.25 -7.62 -18.13
CA GLY A 68 15.94 -7.48 -19.56
C GLY A 68 14.91 -6.40 -19.85
N ASN A 69 13.90 -6.23 -19.00
CA ASN A 69 12.90 -5.18 -19.17
C ASN A 69 13.49 -3.77 -19.01
N LYS A 70 14.40 -3.57 -18.04
CA LYS A 70 15.06 -2.27 -17.84
C LYS A 70 15.95 -1.89 -19.02
N VAL A 71 16.72 -2.85 -19.54
CA VAL A 71 17.60 -2.63 -20.69
C VAL A 71 16.79 -2.29 -21.94
N LYS A 72 15.70 -3.03 -22.22
CA LYS A 72 14.82 -2.75 -23.36
C LYS A 72 14.15 -1.36 -23.27
N GLN A 73 13.69 -0.97 -22.09
CA GLN A 73 13.10 0.36 -21.88
C GLN A 73 14.12 1.47 -22.16
N GLN A 74 15.34 1.34 -21.62
CA GLN A 74 16.42 2.30 -21.87
C GLN A 74 16.80 2.36 -23.36
N GLU A 75 16.85 1.23 -24.05
CA GLU A 75 17.17 1.18 -25.47
C GLU A 75 16.11 1.91 -26.32
N ILE A 76 14.83 1.72 -26.00
CA ILE A 76 13.71 2.39 -26.69
C ILE A 76 13.79 3.91 -26.51
N GLU A 77 14.02 4.39 -25.29
CA GLU A 77 14.16 5.82 -25.00
C GLU A 77 15.37 6.44 -25.70
N ARG A 78 16.53 5.78 -25.64
CA ARG A 78 17.74 6.21 -26.34
C ARG A 78 17.52 6.31 -27.85
N LYS A 79 16.84 5.32 -28.45
CA LYS A 79 16.53 5.32 -29.89
C LYS A 79 15.61 6.48 -30.26
N LYS A 80 14.55 6.75 -29.48
CA LYS A 80 13.65 7.90 -29.72
C LYS A 80 14.43 9.21 -29.68
N ASN A 81 15.22 9.43 -28.62
CA ASN A 81 15.97 10.68 -28.47
C ASN A 81 16.96 10.90 -29.61
N ARG A 82 17.68 9.84 -30.02
CA ARG A 82 18.58 9.89 -31.17
C ARG A 82 17.88 10.20 -32.49
N ILE A 83 16.61 9.86 -32.66
CA ILE A 83 15.90 10.14 -33.91
C ILE A 83 15.30 11.55 -33.88
N TYR A 84 14.65 11.94 -32.78
CA TYR A 84 13.90 13.20 -32.69
C TYR A 84 14.78 14.44 -32.49
N TYR A 85 15.92 14.31 -31.79
CA TYR A 85 16.77 15.44 -31.43
C TYR A 85 18.13 15.44 -32.14
N HIS A 86 18.28 14.63 -33.20
CA HIS A 86 19.53 14.58 -33.95
C HIS A 86 19.52 15.61 -35.09
N ASP A 87 20.33 16.66 -34.91
CA ASP A 87 20.56 17.65 -35.95
C ASP A 87 21.62 17.16 -36.94
N ALA A 88 21.17 16.56 -38.04
CA ALA A 88 22.03 16.05 -39.12
C ALA A 88 22.39 17.11 -40.17
N ASN A 89 21.76 18.29 -40.14
CA ASN A 89 21.84 19.23 -41.25
C ASN A 89 23.01 20.22 -41.08
N PRO A 90 24.07 20.15 -41.91
CA PRO A 90 25.17 21.12 -41.86
C PRO A 90 24.73 22.56 -42.22
N LEU A 91 23.52 22.73 -42.77
CA LEU A 91 22.95 24.00 -43.19
C LEU A 91 21.89 24.56 -42.19
N GLY A 92 21.74 23.97 -40.99
CA GLY A 92 20.83 24.46 -39.95
C GLY A 92 19.36 24.06 -40.11
N ASN A 93 18.42 24.75 -39.45
CA ASN A 93 17.01 24.37 -39.48
C ASN A 93 16.34 24.72 -40.82
N LYS A 94 15.87 23.72 -41.57
CA LYS A 94 15.17 23.91 -42.87
C LYS A 94 13.70 24.32 -42.74
N ILE A 95 13.13 24.23 -41.53
CA ILE A 95 11.71 24.43 -41.28
C ILE A 95 11.56 25.64 -40.36
N HIS A 96 10.71 26.59 -40.73
CA HIS A 96 10.36 27.74 -39.90
C HIS A 96 9.10 27.43 -39.08
N ALA A 97 9.29 26.87 -37.88
CA ALA A 97 8.20 26.56 -36.96
C ALA A 97 7.92 27.76 -36.04
N VAL A 98 6.77 28.42 -36.21
CA VAL A 98 6.31 29.50 -35.32
C VAL A 98 5.05 29.04 -34.61
N GLN A 99 5.20 28.66 -33.34
CA GLN A 99 4.05 28.34 -32.51
C GLN A 99 3.36 29.64 -32.09
N ARG A 100 2.05 29.76 -32.38
CA ARG A 100 1.20 30.87 -31.92
C ARG A 100 0.12 30.33 -31.00
N ILE A 101 -0.09 31.00 -29.87
CA ILE A 101 -1.15 30.67 -28.92
C ILE A 101 -2.19 31.77 -28.97
N LYS A 102 -3.46 31.39 -29.05
CA LYS A 102 -4.60 32.30 -28.84
C LYS A 102 -5.05 32.16 -27.39
N LEU A 103 -5.22 33.30 -26.71
CA LEU A 103 -5.77 33.32 -25.36
C LEU A 103 -7.29 33.23 -25.40
N ASN A 104 -7.87 32.60 -24.38
CA ASN A 104 -9.31 32.51 -24.18
C ASN A 104 -9.66 32.94 -22.76
N SER A 105 -10.88 33.46 -22.58
CA SER A 105 -11.42 33.83 -21.27
C SER A 105 -11.78 32.56 -20.50
N LYS A 106 -11.02 32.24 -19.44
CA LYS A 106 -11.31 31.13 -18.53
C LYS A 106 -11.90 31.68 -17.22
N PRO A 107 -13.16 31.35 -16.86
CA PRO A 107 -13.73 31.74 -15.57
C PRO A 107 -13.03 31.01 -14.42
N LEU A 108 -12.97 31.66 -13.26
CA LEU A 108 -12.29 31.18 -12.05
C LEU A 108 -13.27 30.93 -10.88
N ILE A 109 -14.54 30.61 -11.21
CA ILE A 109 -15.56 30.24 -10.21
C ILE A 109 -15.29 28.82 -9.69
#